data_AF-A0A9E3IKP4-F1
#
_entry.id   AF-A0A9E3IKP4-F1
#
_cell.length_a   1.000
_cell.length_b   1.000
_cell.length_c   1.000
_cell.angle_alpha   90.00
_cell.angle_beta   90.00
_cell.angle_gamma   90.00
#
_symmetry.space_group_name_H-M   'P 1'
#
loop_
_entity.id
_entity.type
_entity.pdbx_description
1 polymer ?
#
loop_
_entity_poly.entity_id
_entity_poly.type
_entity_poly.pdbx_seq_one_letter_code
_entity_poly.pdbx_strand_id
1 'polypeptide(L)'
;AIALGVLFLGGVNGRMFLLSVAVLLGAFTLMIVFSEFRRQRIFAYLDPWNPTYAQGKAYQLTHSLIAFGRGEIFGQGLGSSIEKLHYLPEAHTDFLLAVIGEELGFVGVSIIVVAFFWLTRRLFIIGRQAIALDRVFAGLMCQGVGLWMGAQSFINFGVNLGVLPTKGLTLPLLSYGGSGVVLNLVALALVLRVDMESRALMRGGRT
;
A
#
# COMPACT_ATOMS: atom_id res chain seq x y z
N ALA A 1 -5.99 -5.21 -10.54
CA ALA A 1 -6.70 -4.73 -9.33
C ALA A 1 -7.16 -3.27 -9.49
N ILE A 2 -6.25 -2.30 -9.69
CA ILE A 2 -6.60 -0.87 -9.79
C ILE A 2 -7.58 -0.58 -10.95
N ALA A 3 -7.31 -1.10 -12.14
CA ALA A 3 -8.21 -0.95 -13.29
C ALA A 3 -9.62 -1.51 -13.02
N LEU A 4 -9.74 -2.65 -12.32
CA LEU A 4 -11.04 -3.22 -11.93
C LEU A 4 -11.75 -2.36 -10.88
N GLY A 5 -11.03 -1.75 -9.95
CA GLY A 5 -11.63 -0.85 -8.98
C GLY A 5 -12.10 0.47 -9.61
N VAL A 6 -11.38 1.00 -10.59
CA VAL A 6 -11.84 2.17 -11.37
C VAL A 6 -13.06 1.81 -12.22
N LEU A 7 -13.09 0.63 -12.84
CA LEU A 7 -14.26 0.11 -13.56
C LEU A 7 -15.48 -0.05 -12.64
N PHE A 8 -15.28 -0.55 -11.42
CA PHE A 8 -16.34 -0.63 -10.42
C PHE A 8 -16.88 0.75 -10.03
N LEU A 9 -15.99 1.72 -9.79
CA LEU A 9 -16.37 3.11 -9.50
C LEU A 9 -17.04 3.81 -10.68
N GLY A 10 -16.71 3.41 -11.92
CA GLY A 10 -17.34 3.85 -13.16
C GLY A 10 -18.72 3.24 -13.44
N GLY A 11 -19.26 2.43 -12.52
CA GLY A 11 -20.63 1.91 -12.62
C GLY A 11 -20.79 0.58 -13.37
N VAL A 12 -19.71 -0.21 -13.51
CA VAL A 12 -19.82 -1.55 -14.12
C VAL A 12 -20.71 -2.47 -13.27
N ASN A 13 -21.54 -3.26 -13.95
CA ASN A 13 -22.50 -4.18 -13.34
C ASN A 13 -21.80 -5.10 -12.31
N GLY A 14 -22.25 -5.06 -11.04
CA GLY A 14 -21.60 -5.76 -9.92
C GLY A 14 -21.42 -7.27 -10.12
N ARG A 15 -22.26 -7.89 -10.96
CA ARG A 15 -22.11 -9.30 -11.38
C ARG A 15 -20.86 -9.54 -12.23
N MET A 16 -20.57 -8.65 -13.19
CA MET A 16 -19.35 -8.74 -14.01
C MET A 16 -18.10 -8.48 -13.18
N PHE A 17 -18.19 -7.58 -12.18
CA PHE A 17 -17.11 -7.35 -11.23
C PHE A 17 -16.82 -8.60 -10.38
N LEU A 18 -17.84 -9.23 -9.79
CA LEU A 18 -17.70 -10.46 -9.00
C LEU A 18 -17.12 -11.61 -9.84
N LEU A 19 -17.58 -11.79 -11.09
CA LEU A 19 -17.00 -12.75 -12.02
C LEU A 19 -15.52 -12.49 -12.31
N SER A 20 -15.14 -11.23 -12.55
CA SER A 20 -13.74 -10.85 -12.82
C SER A 20 -12.83 -11.12 -11.61
N VAL A 21 -13.32 -10.83 -10.40
CA VAL A 21 -12.61 -11.13 -9.15
C VAL A 21 -12.48 -12.64 -8.94
N ALA A 22 -13.56 -13.40 -9.18
CA ALA A 22 -13.55 -14.86 -9.05
C ALA A 22 -12.58 -15.52 -10.03
N VAL A 23 -12.51 -15.06 -11.29
CA VAL A 23 -11.56 -15.55 -12.29
C VAL A 23 -10.12 -15.23 -11.87
N LEU A 24 -9.84 -14.03 -11.37
CA LEU A 24 -8.51 -13.66 -10.88
C LEU A 24 -8.08 -14.49 -9.67
N LEU A 25 -8.99 -14.71 -8.71
CA LEU A 25 -8.73 -15.55 -7.55
C LEU A 25 -8.51 -17.01 -7.98
N GLY A 26 -9.35 -17.55 -8.87
CA GLY A 26 -9.21 -18.90 -9.40
C GLY A 26 -7.88 -19.10 -10.13
N ALA A 27 -7.50 -18.17 -11.01
CA ALA A 27 -6.22 -18.18 -11.70
C ALA A 27 -5.04 -18.10 -10.72
N PHE A 28 -5.15 -17.27 -9.67
CA PHE A 28 -4.13 -17.14 -8.63
C PHE A 28 -3.96 -18.44 -7.82
N THR A 29 -5.07 -19.07 -7.42
CA THR A 29 -5.07 -20.36 -6.70
C THR A 29 -4.48 -21.48 -7.56
N LEU A 30 -4.85 -21.55 -8.84
CA LEU A 30 -4.26 -22.49 -9.80
C LEU A 30 -2.74 -22.30 -9.91
N MET A 31 -2.29 -21.05 -10.05
CA MET A 31 -0.86 -20.72 -10.12
C MET A 31 -0.07 -21.13 -8.87
N ILE A 32 -0.71 -21.15 -7.70
CA ILE A 32 -0.12 -21.57 -6.43
C ILE A 32 0.00 -23.09 -6.37
N VAL A 33 -1.04 -23.83 -6.73
CA VAL A 33 -1.08 -25.30 -6.65
C VAL A 33 -0.05 -25.93 -7.59
N PHE A 34 0.08 -25.38 -8.79
CA PHE A 34 0.98 -25.91 -9.83
C PHE A 34 2.46 -25.50 -9.66
N SER A 35 2.79 -24.61 -8.74
CA SER A 35 4.16 -24.11 -8.55
C SER A 35 4.65 -24.40 -7.13
N GLU A 36 5.49 -25.44 -7.00
CA GLU A 36 6.07 -25.84 -5.70
C GLU A 36 6.80 -24.69 -5.00
N PHE A 37 7.47 -23.83 -5.78
CA PHE A 37 8.15 -22.65 -5.25
C PHE A 37 7.20 -21.65 -4.56
N ARG A 38 5.99 -21.45 -5.11
CA ARG A 38 4.97 -20.55 -4.56
C ARG A 38 4.23 -21.16 -3.40
N ARG A 39 3.94 -22.47 -3.46
CA ARG A 39 3.42 -23.23 -2.34
C ARG A 39 4.34 -23.14 -1.13
N GLN A 40 5.65 -23.28 -1.31
CA GLN A 40 6.63 -23.08 -0.25
C GLN A 40 6.67 -21.65 0.32
N ARG A 41 6.35 -20.61 -0.46
CA ARG A 41 6.23 -19.23 0.06
C ARG A 41 5.02 -19.06 0.97
N ILE A 42 3.91 -19.74 0.67
CA ILE A 42 2.71 -19.71 1.51
C ILE A 42 2.95 -20.47 2.80
N PHE A 43 3.58 -21.65 2.74
CA PHE A 43 3.94 -22.39 3.96
C PHE A 43 4.98 -21.65 4.82
N ALA A 44 5.98 -21.01 4.19
CA ALA A 44 6.91 -20.13 4.90
C ALA A 44 6.24 -18.89 5.53
N TYR A 45 5.14 -18.41 4.94
CA TYR A 45 4.33 -17.33 5.53
C TYR A 45 3.45 -17.81 6.70
N LEU A 46 2.88 -19.01 6.60
CA LEU A 46 2.00 -19.58 7.63
C LEU A 46 2.78 -20.04 8.88
N ASP A 47 4.02 -20.50 8.70
CA ASP A 47 4.93 -20.86 9.80
C ASP A 47 6.31 -20.19 9.61
N PRO A 48 6.41 -18.87 9.87
CA PRO A 48 7.63 -18.10 9.63
C PRO A 48 8.74 -18.39 10.65
N TRP A 49 8.42 -19.06 11.77
CA TRP A 49 9.36 -19.43 12.83
C TRP A 49 10.00 -20.80 12.59
N ASN A 50 9.55 -21.54 11.57
CA ASN A 50 10.14 -22.82 11.23
C ASN A 50 11.62 -22.64 10.84
N PRO A 51 12.56 -23.39 11.45
CA PRO A 51 13.98 -23.24 11.17
C PRO A 51 14.34 -23.50 9.69
N THR A 52 13.50 -24.22 8.94
CA THR A 52 13.68 -24.44 7.49
C THR A 52 13.39 -23.19 6.64
N TYR A 53 12.58 -22.25 7.13
CA TYR A 53 12.14 -21.07 6.36
C TYR A 53 12.64 -19.73 6.93
N ALA A 54 12.92 -19.69 8.24
CA ALA A 54 13.35 -18.51 8.96
C ALA A 54 14.66 -17.90 8.43
N GLN A 55 15.59 -18.71 7.92
CA GLN A 55 16.86 -18.24 7.33
C GLN A 55 16.81 -17.98 5.81
N GLY A 56 15.63 -18.14 5.19
CA GLY A 56 15.46 -18.03 3.74
C GLY A 56 14.25 -17.18 3.35
N LYS A 57 13.16 -17.83 2.94
CA LYS A 57 11.97 -17.15 2.36
C LYS A 57 11.17 -16.33 3.38
N ALA A 58 11.24 -16.64 4.67
CA ALA A 58 10.55 -15.92 5.74
C ALA A 58 11.44 -14.89 6.47
N TYR A 59 12.75 -14.85 6.17
CA TYR A 59 13.74 -14.03 6.89
C TYR A 59 13.32 -12.56 7.04
N GLN A 60 12.86 -11.95 5.94
CA GLN A 60 12.39 -10.55 5.94
C GLN A 60 11.15 -10.35 6.82
N LEU A 61 10.22 -11.31 6.83
CA LEU A 61 9.02 -11.22 7.66
C LEU A 61 9.34 -11.42 9.14
N THR A 62 10.16 -12.42 9.46
CA THR A 62 10.55 -12.74 10.84
C THR A 62 11.30 -11.57 11.47
N HIS A 63 12.26 -10.95 10.76
CA HIS A 63 12.97 -9.77 11.26
C HIS A 63 12.08 -8.52 11.33
N SER A 64 11.11 -8.35 10.40
CA SER A 64 10.07 -7.31 10.52
C SER A 64 9.27 -7.44 11.82
N LEU A 65 8.82 -8.66 12.14
CA LEU A 65 8.06 -8.93 13.37
C LEU A 65 8.92 -8.73 14.64
N ILE A 66 10.21 -9.07 14.61
CA ILE A 66 11.15 -8.80 15.70
C ILE A 66 11.32 -7.29 15.92
N ALA A 67 11.45 -6.50 14.84
CA ALA A 67 11.53 -5.03 14.91
C ALA A 67 10.29 -4.44 15.58
N PHE A 68 9.09 -4.88 15.20
CA PHE A 68 7.84 -4.47 15.86
C PHE A 68 7.77 -4.89 17.32
N GLY A 69 8.25 -6.10 17.65
CA GLY A 69 8.31 -6.58 19.03
C GLY A 69 9.22 -5.74 19.92
N ARG A 70 10.32 -5.21 19.37
CA ARG A 70 11.25 -4.32 20.08
C ARG A 70 10.74 -2.88 20.20
N GLY A 71 9.85 -2.44 19.33
CA GLY A 71 9.36 -1.06 19.26
C GLY A 71 8.46 -0.63 20.42
N GLU A 72 7.86 -1.55 21.16
CA GLU A 72 6.95 -1.25 22.28
C GLU A 72 5.94 -0.12 21.93
N ILE A 73 5.57 0.75 22.89
CA ILE A 73 4.61 1.83 22.66
C ILE A 73 5.28 3.08 22.04
N PHE A 74 6.46 3.46 22.53
CA PHE A 74 7.13 4.72 22.19
C PHE A 74 8.39 4.57 21.33
N GLY A 75 8.80 3.33 21.02
CA GLY A 75 10.01 3.06 20.26
C GLY A 75 11.27 3.08 21.13
N GLN A 76 12.38 2.68 20.50
CA GLN A 76 13.70 2.67 21.13
C GLN A 76 14.47 3.98 20.93
N GLY A 77 13.95 4.90 20.12
CA GLY A 77 14.59 6.16 19.78
C GLY A 77 14.96 6.28 18.30
N LEU A 78 14.94 7.50 17.77
CA LEU A 78 15.30 7.77 16.38
C LEU A 78 16.76 7.39 16.11
N GLY A 79 16.98 6.58 15.08
CA GLY A 79 18.31 6.12 14.69
C GLY A 79 18.91 5.01 15.56
N SER A 80 18.17 4.47 16.54
CA SER A 80 18.61 3.33 17.36
C SER A 80 18.14 1.97 16.82
N SER A 81 17.55 1.92 15.62
CA SER A 81 17.10 0.66 15.02
C SER A 81 18.29 -0.24 14.72
N ILE A 82 18.30 -1.42 15.35
CA ILE A 82 19.35 -2.42 15.16
C ILE A 82 19.11 -3.19 13.85
N GLU A 83 17.85 -3.40 13.49
CA GLU A 83 17.46 -4.11 12.26
C GLU A 83 17.84 -3.35 10.97
N LYS A 84 18.12 -2.04 11.10
CA LYS A 84 18.67 -1.19 10.04
C LYS A 84 20.14 -1.49 9.70
N LEU A 85 20.92 -2.09 10.62
CA LEU A 85 22.35 -2.40 10.44
C LEU A 85 22.57 -3.78 9.78
N HIS A 86 22.03 -3.97 8.57
CA HIS A 86 22.25 -5.16 7.70
C HIS A 86 21.48 -6.45 8.04
N TYR A 87 20.60 -6.46 9.04
CA TYR A 87 19.77 -7.63 9.37
C TYR A 87 18.48 -7.73 8.54
N LEU A 88 18.01 -6.63 7.96
CA LEU A 88 16.81 -6.62 7.12
C LEU A 88 17.15 -6.21 5.67
N PRO A 89 17.32 -7.16 4.73
CA PRO A 89 17.48 -6.81 3.32
C PRO A 89 16.20 -6.10 2.85
N GLU A 90 16.36 -4.90 2.28
CA GLU A 90 15.26 -3.99 1.89
C GLU A 90 14.55 -3.22 3.01
N ALA A 91 15.25 -2.95 4.12
CA ALA A 91 14.78 -2.06 5.20
C ALA A 91 14.33 -0.65 4.72
N HIS A 92 14.87 -0.18 3.59
CA HIS A 92 14.63 1.17 3.08
C HIS A 92 13.50 1.27 2.04
N THR A 93 12.98 0.15 1.54
CA THR A 93 11.97 0.13 0.46
C THR A 93 10.66 -0.50 0.93
N ASP A 94 10.70 -1.79 1.21
CA ASP A 94 9.50 -2.59 1.46
C ASP A 94 9.21 -2.77 2.95
N PHE A 95 10.26 -2.74 3.78
CA PHE A 95 10.17 -2.92 5.23
C PHE A 95 10.42 -1.66 6.06
N LEU A 96 10.29 -0.48 5.44
CA LEU A 96 10.49 0.81 6.13
C LEU A 96 9.55 0.96 7.35
N LEU A 97 8.34 0.43 7.28
CA LEU A 97 7.40 0.48 8.40
C LEU A 97 7.90 -0.29 9.63
N ALA A 98 8.64 -1.38 9.44
CA ALA A 98 9.21 -2.17 10.52
C ALA A 98 10.30 -1.39 11.27
N VAL A 99 11.15 -0.67 10.53
CA VAL A 99 12.17 0.24 11.09
C VAL A 99 11.52 1.38 11.88
N ILE A 100 10.49 2.01 11.31
CA ILE A 100 9.73 3.06 12.01
C ILE A 100 9.04 2.48 13.25
N GLY A 101 8.54 1.24 13.17
CA GLY A 101 7.99 0.51 14.31
C GLY A 101 9.01 0.32 15.42
N GLU A 102 10.26 -0.02 15.12
CA GLU A 102 11.32 -0.15 16.11
C GLU A 102 11.72 1.20 16.72
N GLU A 103 11.88 2.24 15.90
CA GLU A 103 12.38 3.56 16.34
C GLU A 103 11.33 4.39 17.08
N LEU A 104 10.08 4.39 16.61
CA LEU A 104 8.98 5.25 17.08
C LEU A 104 7.83 4.48 17.76
N GLY A 105 7.90 3.15 17.77
CA GLY A 105 6.92 2.29 18.43
C GLY A 105 5.54 2.32 17.79
N PHE A 106 4.57 1.81 18.54
CA PHE A 106 3.16 1.79 18.15
C PHE A 106 2.62 3.17 17.76
N VAL A 107 3.04 4.23 18.46
CA VAL A 107 2.59 5.60 18.20
C VAL A 107 3.02 6.07 16.80
N GLY A 108 4.30 5.88 16.44
CA GLY A 108 4.80 6.27 15.13
C GLY A 108 4.10 5.54 13.98
N VAL A 109 3.92 4.23 14.12
CA VAL A 109 3.21 3.40 13.14
C VAL A 109 1.76 3.86 12.99
N SER A 110 1.07 4.12 14.10
CA SER A 110 -0.32 4.59 14.11
C SER A 110 -0.48 5.93 13.39
N ILE A 111 0.44 6.86 13.61
CA ILE A 111 0.44 8.17 12.92
C ILE A 111 0.56 7.98 11.40
N ILE A 112 1.45 7.10 10.94
CA ILE A 112 1.63 6.82 9.51
C ILE A 112 0.38 6.19 8.92
N VAL A 113 -0.20 5.18 9.58
CA VAL A 113 -1.43 4.52 9.11
C VAL A 113 -2.57 5.54 8.99
N VAL A 114 -2.76 6.40 9.99
CA VAL A 114 -3.78 7.45 9.96
C VAL A 114 -3.50 8.48 8.87
N ALA A 115 -2.24 8.86 8.65
CA ALA A 115 -1.86 9.80 7.59
C ALA A 115 -2.18 9.25 6.19
N PHE A 116 -1.86 7.98 5.91
CA PHE A 116 -2.23 7.34 4.65
C PHE A 116 -3.73 7.18 4.48
N PHE A 117 -4.44 6.80 5.54
CA PHE A 117 -5.90 6.73 5.53
C PHE A 117 -6.50 8.10 5.18
N TRP A 118 -6.00 9.18 5.80
CA TRP A 118 -6.46 10.54 5.54
C TRP A 118 -6.15 11.00 4.12
N LEU A 119 -4.95 10.69 3.62
CA LEU A 119 -4.53 10.97 2.25
C LEU A 119 -5.47 10.31 1.24
N THR A 120 -5.66 8.98 1.36
CA THR A 120 -6.58 8.24 0.48
C THR A 120 -7.99 8.79 0.58
N ARG A 121 -8.51 9.05 1.79
CA ARG A 121 -9.83 9.66 1.99
C ARG A 121 -9.96 11.01 1.26
N ARG A 122 -8.94 11.86 1.32
CA ARG A 122 -8.93 13.16 0.63
C ARG A 122 -8.96 13.02 -0.89
N LEU A 123 -8.18 12.10 -1.46
CA LEU A 123 -8.19 11.83 -2.91
C LEU A 123 -9.58 11.40 -3.40
N PHE A 124 -10.28 10.54 -2.64
CA PHE A 124 -11.65 10.14 -2.95
C PHE A 124 -12.67 11.28 -2.84
N ILE A 125 -12.49 12.19 -1.87
CA ILE A 125 -13.36 13.37 -1.73
C ILE A 125 -13.19 14.30 -2.93
N ILE A 126 -11.96 14.60 -3.33
CA ILE A 126 -11.67 15.43 -4.52
C ILE A 126 -12.28 14.80 -5.77
N GLY A 127 -12.10 13.48 -5.94
CA GLY A 127 -12.70 12.78 -7.07
C GLY A 127 -14.22 12.84 -7.10
N ARG A 128 -14.89 12.68 -5.95
CA ARG A 128 -16.35 12.85 -5.86
C ARG A 128 -16.81 14.27 -6.17
N GLN A 129 -16.06 15.28 -5.73
CA GLN A 129 -16.36 16.69 -6.03
C GLN A 129 -16.26 16.98 -7.53
N ALA A 130 -15.25 16.45 -8.21
CA ALA A 130 -15.10 16.60 -9.66
C ALA A 130 -16.24 15.91 -10.43
N ILE A 131 -16.68 14.71 -10.00
CA ILE A 131 -17.83 14.02 -10.61
C ILE A 131 -19.11 14.85 -10.44
N ALA A 132 -19.32 15.47 -9.29
CA ALA A 132 -20.49 16.31 -9.03
C ALA A 132 -20.53 17.59 -9.89
N LEU A 133 -19.41 17.97 -10.52
CA LEU A 133 -19.30 19.09 -11.46
C LEU A 133 -19.32 18.61 -12.93
N ASP A 134 -19.87 17.42 -13.20
CA ASP A 134 -19.88 16.75 -14.51
C ASP A 134 -18.50 16.46 -15.11
N ARG A 135 -17.42 16.58 -14.33
CA ARG A 135 -16.04 16.23 -14.75
C ARG A 135 -15.72 14.78 -14.43
N VAL A 136 -16.50 13.87 -15.00
CA VAL A 136 -16.47 12.43 -14.69
C VAL A 136 -15.07 11.83 -14.87
N PHE A 137 -14.39 12.13 -15.99
CA PHE A 137 -13.03 11.61 -16.24
C PHE A 137 -12.03 12.07 -15.17
N ALA A 138 -12.02 13.37 -14.85
CA ALA A 138 -11.11 13.94 -13.86
C ALA A 138 -11.37 13.36 -12.46
N GLY A 139 -12.65 13.14 -12.12
CA GLY A 139 -13.02 12.54 -10.85
C GLY A 139 -12.66 11.06 -10.73
N LEU A 140 -12.89 10.27 -11.78
CA LEU A 140 -12.47 8.85 -11.83
C LEU A 140 -10.95 8.71 -11.78
N MET A 141 -10.21 9.61 -12.44
CA MET A 141 -8.75 9.65 -12.35
C MET A 141 -8.28 9.88 -10.91
N CYS A 142 -8.86 10.86 -10.20
CA CYS A 142 -8.52 11.13 -8.80
C CYS A 142 -8.83 9.94 -7.88
N GLN A 143 -9.98 9.30 -8.08
CA GLN A 143 -10.32 8.09 -7.32
C GLN A 143 -9.42 6.90 -7.66
N GLY A 144 -8.99 6.78 -8.93
CA GLY A 144 -8.03 5.76 -9.37
C GLY A 144 -6.66 5.93 -8.72
N VAL A 145 -6.15 7.16 -8.65
CA VAL A 145 -4.91 7.48 -7.91
C VAL A 145 -5.07 7.20 -6.42
N GLY A 146 -6.21 7.59 -5.83
CA GLY A 146 -6.53 7.28 -4.43
C GLY A 146 -6.57 5.78 -4.14
N LEU A 147 -7.18 5.00 -5.02
CA LEU A 147 -7.24 3.54 -4.93
C LEU A 147 -5.85 2.91 -5.09
N TRP A 148 -5.05 3.39 -6.04
CA TRP A 148 -3.69 2.90 -6.25
C TRP A 148 -2.83 3.10 -5.00
N MET A 149 -2.73 4.33 -4.51
CA MET A 149 -1.91 4.65 -3.34
C MET A 149 -2.44 3.95 -2.08
N GLY A 150 -3.76 3.94 -1.87
CA GLY A 150 -4.38 3.29 -0.73
C GLY A 150 -4.16 1.77 -0.72
N ALA A 151 -4.35 1.10 -1.86
CA ALA A 151 -4.13 -0.33 -1.97
C ALA A 151 -2.66 -0.72 -1.79
N GLN A 152 -1.74 0.07 -2.35
CA GLN A 152 -0.30 -0.17 -2.22
C GLN A 152 0.16 -0.03 -0.76
N SER A 153 -0.26 1.04 -0.06
CA SER A 153 0.05 1.21 1.36
C SER A 153 -0.60 0.13 2.23
N PHE A 154 -1.86 -0.23 1.98
CA PHE A 154 -2.55 -1.28 2.74
C PHE A 154 -1.85 -2.64 2.60
N ILE A 155 -1.45 -3.01 1.38
CA ILE A 155 -0.73 -4.26 1.15
C ILE A 155 0.63 -4.23 1.85
N ASN A 156 1.37 -3.12 1.72
CA ASN A 156 2.68 -2.99 2.37
C ASN A 156 2.58 -3.09 3.90
N PHE A 157 1.59 -2.43 4.52
CA PHE A 157 1.33 -2.53 5.96
C PHE A 157 0.98 -3.97 6.36
N GLY A 158 0.11 -4.65 5.59
CA GLY A 158 -0.25 -6.03 5.86
C GLY A 158 0.92 -7.01 5.72
N VAL A 159 1.85 -6.76 4.79
CA VAL A 159 3.09 -7.54 4.65
C VAL A 159 4.01 -7.34 5.86
N ASN A 160 4.21 -6.09 6.28
CA ASN A 160 5.07 -5.76 7.43
C ASN A 160 4.56 -6.34 8.75
N LEU A 161 3.24 -6.41 8.91
CA LEU A 161 2.57 -6.99 10.08
C LEU A 161 2.39 -8.52 10.00
N GLY A 162 2.78 -9.16 8.89
CA GLY A 162 2.59 -10.60 8.69
C GLY A 162 1.15 -11.06 8.47
N VAL A 163 0.25 -10.14 8.10
CA VAL A 163 -1.14 -10.40 7.71
C VAL A 163 -1.28 -10.75 6.22
N LEU A 164 -0.28 -10.41 5.42
CA LEU A 164 -0.21 -10.71 3.99
C LEU A 164 1.15 -11.31 3.61
N PRO A 165 1.20 -12.20 2.60
CA PRO A 165 2.45 -12.80 2.15
C PRO A 165 3.38 -11.75 1.55
N THR A 166 4.67 -11.86 1.86
CA THR A 166 5.71 -10.91 1.44
C THR A 166 5.72 -10.74 -0.09
N LYS A 167 5.41 -9.52 -0.51
CA LYS A 167 5.58 -9.05 -1.88
C LYS A 167 6.40 -7.77 -1.83
N GLY A 168 7.32 -7.63 -2.79
CA GLY A 168 8.16 -6.44 -2.88
C GLY A 168 7.38 -5.25 -3.45
N LEU A 169 6.52 -4.67 -2.62
CA LEU A 169 5.69 -3.53 -2.96
C LEU A 169 6.10 -2.35 -2.11
N THR A 170 6.63 -1.34 -2.78
CA THR A 170 7.16 -0.13 -2.15
C THR A 170 6.06 0.68 -1.49
N LEU A 171 6.40 1.37 -0.41
CA LEU A 171 5.48 2.29 0.26
C LEU A 171 5.42 3.62 -0.53
N PRO A 172 4.24 4.07 -1.02
CA PRO A 172 4.14 5.31 -1.78
C PRO A 172 4.68 6.49 -0.97
N LEU A 173 5.42 7.41 -1.60
CA LEU A 173 6.03 8.61 -1.00
C LEU A 173 7.16 8.39 0.04
N LEU A 174 7.29 7.21 0.62
CA LEU A 174 8.25 6.95 1.72
C LEU A 174 9.38 5.98 1.32
N SER A 175 9.12 5.07 0.38
CA SER A 175 10.11 4.09 -0.05
C SER A 175 11.29 4.73 -0.80
N TYR A 176 12.48 4.17 -0.58
CA TYR A 176 13.71 4.57 -1.24
C TYR A 176 13.72 4.14 -2.72
N GLY A 177 13.18 5.00 -3.59
CA GLY A 177 13.16 4.78 -5.04
C GLY A 177 12.88 6.08 -5.77
N GLY A 178 13.93 6.75 -6.26
CA GLY A 178 13.84 8.11 -6.82
C GLY A 178 12.76 8.25 -7.90
N SER A 179 12.71 7.31 -8.85
CA SER A 179 11.68 7.32 -9.91
C SER A 179 10.27 7.10 -9.37
N GLY A 180 10.10 6.24 -8.37
CA GLY A 180 8.80 5.96 -7.75
C GLY A 180 8.27 7.17 -6.98
N VAL A 181 9.13 7.89 -6.25
CA VAL A 181 8.76 9.13 -5.57
C VAL A 181 8.33 10.20 -6.57
N VAL A 182 9.10 10.38 -7.66
CA VAL A 182 8.76 11.35 -8.72
C VAL A 182 7.40 11.05 -9.34
N LEU A 183 7.12 9.78 -9.69
CA LEU A 183 5.82 9.40 -10.27
C LEU A 183 4.66 9.62 -9.29
N ASN A 184 4.87 9.33 -8.00
CA ASN A 184 3.86 9.63 -6.98
C ASN A 184 3.60 11.13 -6.84
N LEU A 185 4.64 11.97 -6.90
CA LEU A 185 4.50 13.43 -6.87
C LEU A 185 3.78 13.96 -8.11
N VAL A 186 4.07 13.44 -9.30
CA VAL A 186 3.35 13.79 -10.53
C VAL A 186 1.87 13.40 -10.42
N ALA A 187 1.57 12.20 -9.91
CA ALA A 187 0.19 11.76 -9.71
C ALA A 187 -0.56 12.68 -8.72
N LEU A 188 0.08 13.08 -7.61
CA LEU A 188 -0.50 14.03 -6.67
C LEU A 188 -0.68 15.43 -7.28
N ALA A 189 0.27 15.90 -8.09
CA ALA A 189 0.18 17.18 -8.78
C ALA A 189 -1.03 17.22 -9.73
N LEU A 190 -1.29 16.13 -10.45
CA LEU A 190 -2.49 16.00 -11.29
C LEU A 190 -3.79 16.07 -10.47
N VAL A 191 -3.85 15.39 -9.32
CA VAL A 191 -5.03 15.46 -8.45
C VAL A 191 -5.24 16.86 -7.87
N LEU A 192 -4.16 17.53 -7.45
CA LEU A 192 -4.23 18.90 -6.97
C LEU A 192 -4.69 19.86 -8.06
N ARG A 193 -4.25 19.67 -9.30
CA ARG A 193 -4.73 20.45 -10.45
C ARG A 193 -6.23 20.30 -10.65
N VAL A 194 -6.75 19.07 -10.56
CA VAL A 194 -8.20 18.81 -10.65
C VAL A 194 -8.96 19.46 -9.49
N ASP A 195 -8.43 19.42 -8.26
CA ASP A 195 -9.04 20.08 -7.10
C ASP A 195 -9.10 21.60 -7.29
N MET A 196 -8.01 22.22 -7.78
CA MET A 196 -7.97 23.66 -8.06
C MET A 196 -9.02 24.08 -9.08
N GLU A 197 -9.12 23.38 -10.20
CA GLU A 197 -10.11 23.67 -11.23
C GLU A 197 -11.55 23.43 -10.74
N SER A 198 -11.75 22.36 -9.97
CA SER A 198 -13.07 22.06 -9.36
C SER A 198 -13.50 23.17 -8.40
N ARG A 199 -12.58 23.68 -7.56
CA ARG A 199 -12.86 24.82 -6.67
C ARG A 199 -13.11 26.12 -7.42
N ALA A 200 -12.41 26.36 -8.52
CA ALA A 200 -12.63 27.53 -9.37
C ALA A 200 -14.05 27.52 -9.95
N LEU A 201 -14.50 26.38 -10.47
CA LEU A 201 -15.85 26.19 -10.99
C LEU A 201 -16.92 26.38 -9.89
N MET A 202 -16.69 25.83 -8.68
CA MET A 202 -17.60 26.03 -7.53
C MET A 202 -17.72 27.50 -7.11
N ARG A 203 -16.70 28.32 -7.36
CA ARG A 203 -16.69 29.76 -7.06
C ARG A 203 -17.23 30.62 -8.21
N GLY A 204 -17.73 30.01 -9.29
CA GLY A 204 -18.21 30.73 -10.48
C GLY A 204 -17.11 31.25 -11.41
N GLY A 205 -15.85 30.79 -11.22
CA GLY A 205 -14.76 31.09 -12.14
C GLY A 205 -14.94 30.36 -13.47
N ARG A 206 -14.76 31.07 -14.59
CA ARG A 206 -14.68 30.46 -15.92
C ARG A 206 -13.25 29.96 -16.13
N THR A 207 -13.09 28.68 -16.44
CA THR A 207 -11.83 28.07 -16.89
C THR A 207 -11.64 28.27 -18.39
#